data_AF-X6MYS3-F1
#
_entry.id   AF-X6MYS3-F1
#
_cell.length_a   1.000
_cell.length_b   1.000
_cell.length_c   1.000
_cell.angle_alpha   90.00
_cell.angle_beta   90.00
_cell.angle_gamma   90.00
#
_symmetry.space_group_name_H-M   'P 1'
#
loop_
_entity.id
_entity.type
_entity.pdbx_description
1 polymer ?
#
loop_
_entity_poly.entity_id
_entity_poly.type
_entity_poly.pdbx_seq_one_letter_code
_entity_poly.pdbx_strand_id
1 'polypeptide(L)'
;MAVGYIRRKKQEQKVKEYFAHKPVANKPLLSFSGAGLLAFYFQGVCAYLQDHFDLTNVRFAGISAGSCSAAGLASHLPVKASVVFGLRWLQVMKTQGIYFIDPQTLVDMGYRSAMNSALMKGESFTQMNKKS
;
A
#
# COMPACT_ATOMS: atom_id res chain seq x y z
N MET A 1 -27.35 -31.65 -9.57
CA MET A 1 -25.94 -31.62 -9.10
C MET A 1 -24.91 -31.28 -10.20
N ALA A 2 -25.11 -31.64 -11.48
CA ALA A 2 -24.11 -31.41 -12.55
C ALA A 2 -23.86 -29.92 -12.92
N VAL A 3 -24.87 -29.05 -12.83
CA VAL A 3 -24.77 -27.63 -13.26
C VAL A 3 -23.81 -26.82 -12.37
N GLY A 4 -23.83 -27.04 -11.06
CA GLY A 4 -22.93 -26.36 -10.11
C GLY A 4 -21.46 -26.77 -10.30
N TYR A 5 -21.22 -28.05 -10.62
CA TYR A 5 -19.89 -28.59 -10.89
C TYR A 5 -19.25 -27.98 -12.15
N ILE A 6 -20.02 -27.85 -13.25
CA ILE A 6 -19.56 -27.23 -14.49
C ILE A 6 -19.21 -25.75 -14.29
N ARG A 7 -20.03 -25.01 -13.52
CA ARG A 7 -19.81 -23.59 -13.21
C ARG A 7 -18.52 -23.40 -12.40
N ARG A 8 -18.27 -24.27 -11.42
CA ARG A 8 -17.06 -24.25 -10.59
C ARG A 8 -15.79 -24.51 -11.40
N LYS A 9 -15.78 -25.53 -12.27
CA LYS A 9 -14.62 -25.80 -13.16
C LYS A 9 -14.31 -24.64 -14.11
N LYS A 10 -15.32 -24.00 -14.70
CA LYS A 10 -15.13 -22.80 -15.53
C LYS A 10 -14.51 -21.65 -14.74
N GLN A 11 -14.89 -21.48 -13.47
CA GLN A 11 -14.37 -20.42 -12.62
C GLN A 11 -12.93 -20.70 -12.18
N GLU A 12 -12.62 -21.95 -11.81
CA GLU A 12 -11.26 -22.41 -11.51
C GLU A 12 -10.32 -22.25 -12.71
N GLN A 13 -10.80 -22.51 -13.92
CA GLN A 13 -10.02 -22.34 -15.14
C GLN A 13 -9.75 -20.87 -15.45
N LYS A 14 -10.74 -19.99 -15.30
CA LYS A 14 -10.53 -18.53 -15.41
C LYS A 14 -9.53 -18.00 -14.39
N VAL A 15 -9.58 -18.51 -13.16
CA VAL A 15 -8.61 -18.16 -12.11
C VAL A 15 -7.21 -18.64 -12.49
N LYS A 16 -7.06 -19.88 -12.98
CA LYS A 16 -5.77 -20.39 -13.46
C LYS A 16 -5.22 -19.60 -14.65
N GLU A 17 -6.07 -19.18 -15.58
CA GLU A 17 -5.67 -18.32 -16.71
C GLU A 17 -5.29 -16.91 -16.25
N TYR A 18 -6.00 -16.38 -15.25
CA TYR A 18 -5.71 -15.07 -14.67
C TYR A 18 -4.36 -15.05 -13.94
N PHE A 19 -4.06 -16.12 -13.18
CA PHE A 19 -2.79 -16.31 -12.48
C PHE A 19 -1.73 -17.03 -13.33
N ALA A 20 -2.04 -17.39 -14.58
CA ALA A 20 -1.04 -17.92 -15.48
C ALA A 20 0.06 -16.88 -15.61
N HIS A 21 1.30 -17.32 -15.38
CA HIS A 21 2.46 -16.43 -15.40
C HIS A 21 2.56 -15.74 -16.76
N LYS A 22 2.13 -14.49 -16.82
CA LYS A 22 2.41 -13.64 -17.97
C LYS A 22 3.88 -13.21 -17.85
N PRO A 23 4.67 -13.33 -18.92
CA PRO A 23 6.05 -12.86 -18.90
C PRO A 23 6.05 -11.37 -18.57
N VAL A 24 6.76 -11.01 -17.51
CA VAL A 24 6.86 -9.60 -17.12
C VAL A 24 7.91 -8.94 -18.00
N ALA A 25 7.58 -7.79 -18.58
CA ALA A 25 8.49 -7.08 -19.48
C ALA A 25 9.86 -6.82 -18.81
N ASN A 26 10.95 -7.04 -19.55
CA ASN A 26 12.31 -6.80 -19.10
C ASN A 26 12.63 -5.29 -19.12
N LYS A 27 12.08 -4.57 -18.15
CA LYS A 27 12.22 -3.11 -17.99
C LYS A 27 12.62 -2.78 -16.55
N PRO A 28 13.36 -1.69 -16.28
CA PRO A 28 13.62 -1.22 -14.93
C PRO A 28 12.31 -1.10 -14.12
N LEU A 29 12.37 -1.41 -12.82
CA LEU A 29 11.23 -1.33 -11.91
C LEU A 29 11.51 -0.28 -10.83
N LEU A 30 10.62 0.69 -10.72
CA LEU A 30 10.61 1.67 -9.65
C LEU A 30 9.53 1.27 -8.64
N SER A 31 9.95 0.94 -7.42
CA SER A 31 9.08 0.37 -6.38
C SER A 31 8.98 1.31 -5.18
N PHE A 32 7.75 1.60 -4.75
CA PHE A 32 7.46 2.44 -3.59
C PHE A 32 6.89 1.61 -2.44
N SER A 33 7.60 1.61 -1.32
CA SER A 33 7.11 1.01 -0.07
C SER A 33 5.89 1.73 0.49
N GLY A 34 5.20 1.10 1.44
CA GLY A 34 4.14 1.76 2.19
C GLY A 34 4.75 2.78 3.16
N ALA A 35 4.21 4.00 3.18
CA ALA A 35 4.78 5.10 3.95
C ALA A 35 3.75 5.92 4.75
N GLY A 36 2.45 5.58 4.68
CA GLY A 36 1.39 6.31 5.37
C GLY A 36 1.44 7.82 5.07
N LEU A 37 1.53 8.65 6.11
CA LEU A 37 1.59 10.11 5.97
C LEU A 37 2.88 10.64 5.31
N LEU A 38 3.94 9.82 5.22
CA LEU A 38 5.13 10.15 4.45
C LEU A 38 4.89 10.05 2.93
N ALA A 39 3.65 9.79 2.47
CA ALA A 39 3.27 9.84 1.06
C ALA A 39 3.71 11.14 0.35
N PHE A 40 3.65 12.28 1.06
CA PHE A 40 4.06 13.58 0.49
C PHE A 40 5.55 13.65 0.18
N TYR A 41 6.39 12.95 0.94
CA TYR A 41 7.81 12.83 0.62
C TYR A 41 8.00 12.13 -0.74
N PHE A 42 7.24 11.06 -0.99
CA PHE A 42 7.29 10.39 -2.30
C PHE A 42 6.80 11.28 -3.44
N GLN A 43 5.92 12.25 -3.20
CA GLN A 43 5.51 13.18 -4.25
C GLN A 43 6.66 14.11 -4.65
N GLY A 44 7.48 14.54 -3.69
CA GLY A 44 8.73 15.27 -4.00
C GLY A 44 9.73 14.41 -4.78
N VAL A 45 9.88 13.14 -4.41
CA VAL A 45 10.72 12.18 -5.17
C VAL A 45 10.18 11.99 -6.59
N CYS A 46 8.86 11.86 -6.76
CA CYS A 46 8.24 11.73 -8.08
C CYS A 46 8.47 12.97 -8.94
N ALA A 47 8.37 14.18 -8.37
CA ALA A 47 8.68 15.42 -9.06
C ALA A 47 10.11 15.43 -9.57
N TYR A 48 11.07 15.14 -8.69
CA TYR A 48 12.48 15.07 -9.06
C TYR A 48 12.72 14.05 -10.19
N LEU A 49 12.13 12.86 -10.09
CA LEU A 49 12.28 11.81 -11.10
C LEU A 49 11.69 12.23 -12.46
N GLN A 50 10.52 12.86 -12.47
CA GLN A 50 9.88 13.35 -13.70
C GLN A 50 10.68 14.47 -14.38
N ASP A 51 11.33 15.34 -13.59
CA ASP A 51 12.09 16.47 -14.11
C ASP A 51 13.48 16.09 -14.65
N HIS A 52 14.06 14.98 -14.17
CA HIS A 52 15.46 14.62 -14.45
C HIS A 52 15.65 13.34 -15.27
N PHE A 53 14.62 12.50 -15.42
CA PHE A 53 14.75 11.21 -16.09
C PHE A 53 13.62 10.95 -17.08
N ASP A 54 13.93 10.25 -18.18
CA ASP A 54 12.92 9.67 -19.05
C ASP A 54 12.34 8.40 -18.40
N LEU A 55 11.06 8.46 -18.05
CA LEU A 55 10.34 7.38 -17.38
C LEU A 55 9.46 6.54 -18.33
N THR A 56 9.51 6.77 -19.64
CA THR A 56 8.64 6.08 -20.63
C THR A 56 8.87 4.56 -20.69
N ASN A 57 10.06 4.09 -20.34
CA ASN A 57 10.41 2.66 -20.37
C ASN A 57 10.62 2.05 -18.97
N VAL A 58 9.91 2.58 -17.97
CA VAL A 58 10.00 2.12 -16.57
C VAL A 58 8.69 1.44 -16.15
N ARG A 59 8.79 0.42 -15.30
CA ARG A 59 7.65 -0.19 -14.61
C ARG A 59 7.50 0.42 -13.23
N PHE A 60 6.27 0.52 -12.75
CA PHE A 60 5.98 1.05 -11.43
C PHE A 60 5.27 0.02 -10.57
N ALA A 61 5.68 -0.06 -9.31
CA ALA A 61 4.99 -0.83 -8.29
C ALA A 61 4.90 -0.01 -7.00
N GLY A 62 3.85 -0.21 -6.21
CA GLY A 62 3.77 0.40 -4.91
C GLY A 62 2.68 -0.19 -4.05
N ILE A 63 2.85 -0.09 -2.74
CA ILE A 63 1.87 -0.54 -1.75
C ILE A 63 1.39 0.63 -0.90
N SER A 64 0.12 0.62 -0.47
CA SER A 64 -0.46 1.67 0.38
C SER A 64 -0.24 3.08 -0.19
N ALA A 65 0.30 4.01 0.59
CA ALA A 65 0.70 5.34 0.14
C ALA A 65 1.63 5.33 -1.09
N GLY A 66 2.52 4.33 -1.20
CA GLY A 66 3.40 4.17 -2.36
C GLY A 66 2.65 3.82 -3.65
N SER A 67 1.47 3.18 -3.56
CA SER A 67 0.62 2.90 -4.72
C SER A 67 0.14 4.20 -5.39
N CYS A 68 -0.12 5.25 -4.62
CA CYS A 68 -0.55 6.54 -5.17
C CYS A 68 0.56 7.18 -6.01
N SER A 69 1.81 7.13 -5.51
CA SER A 69 2.98 7.64 -6.23
C SER A 69 3.27 6.82 -7.49
N ALA A 70 3.25 5.49 -7.38
CA ALA A 70 3.43 4.59 -8.51
C ALA A 70 2.37 4.82 -9.59
N ALA A 71 1.09 4.96 -9.20
CA ALA A 71 -0.01 5.21 -10.12
C ALA A 71 0.08 6.60 -10.76
N GLY A 72 0.49 7.63 -10.02
CA GLY A 72 0.70 8.99 -10.53
C GLY A 72 1.77 9.03 -11.63
N LEU A 73 2.93 8.39 -11.37
CA LEU A 73 4.00 8.27 -12.36
C LEU A 73 3.57 7.45 -13.59
N ALA A 74 2.93 6.30 -13.37
CA ALA A 74 2.47 5.43 -14.46
C ALA A 74 1.41 6.11 -15.36
N SER A 75 0.66 7.05 -14.81
CA SER A 75 -0.38 7.80 -15.53
C SER A 75 0.15 9.08 -16.19
N HIS A 76 1.46 9.35 -16.09
CA HIS A 76 2.09 10.59 -16.55
C HIS A 76 1.40 11.85 -16.02
N LEU A 77 0.87 11.78 -14.79
CA LEU A 77 0.19 12.92 -14.18
C LEU A 77 1.23 13.96 -13.73
N PRO A 78 0.94 15.26 -13.93
CA PRO A 78 1.69 16.32 -13.27
C PRO A 78 1.67 16.10 -11.75
N VAL A 79 2.78 16.40 -11.07
CA VAL A 79 2.95 16.19 -9.62
C VAL A 79 1.75 16.72 -8.81
N LYS A 80 1.28 17.94 -9.11
CA LYS A 80 0.11 18.54 -8.45
C LYS A 80 -1.15 17.68 -8.61
N ALA A 81 -1.38 17.13 -9.80
CA ALA A 81 -2.50 16.24 -10.07
C ALA A 81 -2.34 14.89 -9.35
N SER A 82 -1.12 14.34 -9.27
CA SER A 82 -0.81 13.13 -8.51
C SER A 82 -1.09 13.26 -7.01
N VAL A 83 -0.78 14.42 -6.42
CA VAL A 83 -1.12 14.72 -5.01
C VAL A 83 -2.64 14.74 -4.82
N VAL A 84 -3.37 15.47 -5.67
CA VAL A 84 -4.84 15.56 -5.60
C VAL A 84 -5.47 14.18 -5.79
N PHE A 85 -4.94 13.38 -6.71
CA PHE A 85 -5.35 12.00 -6.93
C PHE A 85 -5.18 11.15 -5.67
N GLY A 86 -4.01 11.18 -5.01
CA GLY A 86 -3.77 10.43 -3.78
C GLY A 86 -4.73 10.80 -2.65
N LEU A 87 -4.98 12.11 -2.46
CA LEU A 87 -5.93 12.60 -1.46
C LEU A 87 -7.37 12.17 -1.75
N ARG A 88 -7.81 12.28 -3.01
CA ARG A 88 -9.15 11.84 -3.43
C ARG A 88 -9.29 10.33 -3.34
N TRP A 89 -8.24 9.58 -3.67
CA TRP A 89 -8.23 8.13 -3.53
C TRP A 89 -8.49 7.73 -2.09
N LEU A 90 -7.83 8.34 -1.10
CA LEU A 90 -8.08 8.09 0.32
C LEU A 90 -9.55 8.38 0.70
N GLN A 91 -10.12 9.47 0.17
CA GLN A 91 -11.52 9.80 0.39
C GLN A 91 -12.47 8.75 -0.21
N VAL A 92 -12.21 8.29 -1.43
CA VAL A 92 -12.98 7.22 -2.09
C VAL A 92 -12.89 5.91 -1.32
N MET A 93 -11.69 5.50 -0.90
CA MET A 93 -11.52 4.27 -0.10
C MET A 93 -12.34 4.33 1.20
N LYS A 94 -12.37 5.48 1.86
CA LYS A 94 -13.22 5.70 3.04
C LYS A 94 -14.72 5.55 2.73
N THR A 95 -15.18 6.06 1.59
CA THR A 95 -16.59 5.92 1.17
C THR A 95 -16.98 4.50 0.76
N GLN A 96 -16.02 3.68 0.31
CA GLN A 96 -16.24 2.30 -0.12
C GLN A 96 -16.14 1.28 1.04
N GLY A 97 -16.08 1.75 2.30
CA GLY A 97 -15.98 0.88 3.46
C GLY A 97 -14.64 0.16 3.59
N ILE A 98 -13.60 0.60 2.86
CA ILE A 98 -12.22 0.19 3.12
C ILE A 98 -11.74 1.05 4.27
N TYR A 99 -12.04 0.58 5.48
CA TYR A 99 -11.56 1.20 6.71
C TYR A 99 -10.06 0.94 6.82
N PHE A 100 -9.26 2.00 6.67
CA PHE A 100 -8.00 2.02 7.41
C PHE A 100 -8.34 1.74 8.87
N ILE A 101 -7.55 0.88 9.52
CA ILE A 101 -7.68 0.61 10.95
C ILE A 101 -7.87 1.97 11.63
N ASP A 102 -8.95 2.11 12.41
CA ASP A 102 -9.24 3.38 13.04
C ASP A 102 -8.01 3.81 13.86
N PRO A 103 -7.66 5.11 13.87
CA PRO A 103 -6.46 5.57 14.56
C PRO A 103 -6.39 5.10 16.03
N GLN A 104 -7.54 5.01 16.70
CA GLN A 104 -7.62 4.51 18.07
C GLN A 104 -7.28 3.03 18.15
N THR A 105 -7.83 2.20 17.27
CA THR A 105 -7.47 0.77 17.17
C THR A 105 -5.98 0.59 16.87
N LEU A 106 -5.37 1.45 16.05
CA LEU A 106 -3.93 1.42 15.77
C LEU A 106 -3.10 1.75 17.01
N VAL A 107 -3.50 2.78 17.76
CA VAL A 107 -2.90 3.14 19.05
C VAL A 107 -3.05 2.01 20.07
N ASP A 108 -4.24 1.42 20.18
CA ASP A 108 -4.53 0.33 21.10
C ASP A 108 -3.72 -0.93 20.75
N MET A 109 -3.59 -1.25 19.46
CA MET A 109 -2.73 -2.34 18.99
C MET A 109 -1.26 -2.09 19.30
N GLY A 110 -0.78 -0.85 19.13
CA GLY A 110 0.57 -0.44 19.50
C GLY A 110 0.82 -0.56 21.01
N TYR A 111 -0.10 -0.05 21.83
CA TYR A 111 -0.06 -0.16 23.29
C TYR A 111 -0.05 -1.63 23.75
N ARG A 112 -0.92 -2.47 23.21
CA ARG A 112 -0.97 -3.91 23.53
C ARG A 112 0.31 -4.63 23.13
N SER A 113 0.87 -4.31 21.96
CA SER A 113 2.14 -4.89 21.51
C SER A 113 3.31 -4.51 22.43
N ALA A 114 3.40 -3.23 22.82
CA ALA A 114 4.41 -2.76 23.77
C ALA A 114 4.24 -3.39 25.17
N MET A 115 3.01 -3.48 25.67
CA MET A 115 2.68 -4.12 26.95
C MET A 115 3.05 -5.60 26.96
N ASN A 116 2.69 -6.34 25.91
CA ASN A 116 3.04 -7.75 25.80
C ASN A 116 4.55 -7.97 25.71
N SER A 117 5.29 -7.06 25.04
CA SER A 117 6.76 -7.11 25.01
C SER A 117 7.38 -6.85 26.38
N ALA A 118 6.84 -5.91 27.16
CA ALA A 118 7.30 -5.62 28.53
C ALA A 118 7.02 -6.77 29.51
N LEU A 119 5.83 -7.38 29.42
CA LEU A 119 5.46 -8.55 30.22
C LEU A 119 6.34 -9.76 29.92
N MET A 120 6.68 -10.01 28.64
CA MET A 120 7.59 -11.08 28.22
C MET A 120 9.04 -10.86 28.68
N LYS A 121 9.41 -9.61 29.00
CA LYS A 121 10.73 -9.24 29.56
C LYS A 121 10.75 -9.19 31.10
N GLY A 122 9.63 -9.48 31.77
CA GLY A 122 9.53 -9.45 33.23
C GLY A 122 9.59 -8.04 33.84
N GLU A 123 9.43 -6.99 33.05
CA GLU A 123 9.44 -5.61 33.55
C GLU A 123 8.05 -5.24 34.09
N SER A 124 7.96 -4.88 35.38
CA SER A 124 6.70 -4.45 35.98
C SER A 124 6.36 -3.00 35.58
N PHE A 125 5.06 -2.71 35.46
CA PHE A 125 4.51 -1.40 35.03
C PHE A 125 5.10 -0.20 35.79
N THR A 126 5.51 -0.41 37.05
CA THR A 126 6.11 0.60 37.93
C THR A 126 7.50 1.06 37.48
N GLN A 127 8.22 0.28 36.66
CA GLN A 127 9.55 0.64 36.17
C GLN A 127 9.53 1.52 34.90
N MET A 128 8.47 1.44 34.09
CA MET A 128 8.36 2.23 32.85
C MET A 128 8.04 3.70 33.11
N ASN A 129 7.22 4.00 34.12
CA ASN A 129 6.82 5.38 34.46
C ASN A 129 7.93 6.21 35.15
N LYS A 130 9.09 5.62 35.45
CA LYS A 130 10.24 6.32 36.04
C LYS A 130 11.31 6.74 35.03
N LYS A 131 11.15 6.39 33.75
CA LYS A 131 12.13 6.69 32.67
C LYS A 131 11.68 7.77 31.68
N SER A 132 10.53 8.39 31.94
CA SER A 132 10.00 9.54 31.21
C SER A 132 10.17 10.83 32.00
#